data_AF-A0A0P8Y9F9-F1
#
_entry.id   AF-A0A0P8Y9F9-F1
#
_cell.length_a   1.000
_cell.length_b   1.000
_cell.length_c   1.000
_cell.angle_alpha   90.00
_cell.angle_beta   90.00
_cell.angle_gamma   90.00
#
_symmetry.space_group_name_H-M   'P 1'
#
loop_
_entity.id
_entity.type
_entity.pdbx_description
1 polymer ?
#
loop_
_entity_poly.entity_id
_entity_poly.type
_entity_poly.pdbx_seq_one_letter_code
_entity_poly.pdbx_strand_id
1 'polypeptide(L)'
;MGVIGKLFGLFLGGGRNVIVETAEVFRPNAEAASQRSHEYNAAALKQYAAEFHARANRTWFDSLVDGLNRMVRPVITLTLLGVIPVTMAWPEHMAVALASLALLPTGYWALVSLVTSFYYGGRMQLKSHEFHQSVAQAVARAPQVIENIQQLRELFHDSPGVADTGTDADLANDATQTSRFLNAAVDDWGKVK
;
A
#
# COMPACT_ATOMS: atom_id res chain seq x y z
N MET A 1 68.08 12.74 -22.72
CA MET A 1 67.12 12.08 -21.79
C MET A 1 66.00 13.06 -21.48
N GLY A 2 64.85 12.88 -22.15
CA GLY A 2 63.89 13.95 -22.42
C GLY A 2 62.98 14.33 -21.26
N VAL A 3 63.03 15.61 -20.89
CA VAL A 3 62.14 16.25 -19.89
C VAL A 3 60.72 16.47 -20.44
N ILE A 4 60.59 16.53 -21.77
CA ILE A 4 59.30 16.70 -22.49
C ILE A 4 58.41 15.45 -22.37
N GLY A 5 58.97 14.25 -22.22
CA GLY A 5 58.20 13.02 -22.00
C GLY A 5 57.55 12.94 -20.61
N LYS A 6 58.13 13.59 -19.60
CA LYS A 6 57.57 13.60 -18.23
C LYS A 6 56.39 14.56 -18.08
N LEU A 7 56.37 15.67 -18.84
CA LEU A 7 55.26 16.62 -18.81
C LEU A 7 54.04 16.06 -19.56
N PHE A 8 54.23 15.36 -20.68
CA PHE A 8 53.13 14.67 -21.37
C PHE A 8 52.54 13.52 -20.55
N GLY A 9 53.35 12.81 -19.76
CA GLY A 9 52.87 11.75 -18.87
C GLY A 9 52.01 12.25 -17.70
N LEU A 10 52.23 13.49 -17.23
CA LEU A 10 51.49 14.06 -16.10
C LEU A 10 50.11 14.60 -16.52
N PHE A 11 49.98 15.13 -17.74
CA PHE A 11 48.71 15.65 -18.26
C PHE A 11 47.78 14.58 -18.84
N LEU A 12 48.32 13.47 -19.35
CA LEU A 12 47.52 12.38 -19.94
C LEU A 12 47.35 11.15 -19.02
N GLY A 13 48.02 11.13 -17.86
CA GLY A 13 48.06 9.96 -16.96
C GLY A 13 46.89 9.81 -15.97
N GLY A 14 45.95 10.76 -15.91
CA GLY A 14 44.88 10.79 -14.89
C GLY A 14 43.47 10.41 -15.39
N GLY A 15 43.31 10.12 -16.69
CA GLY A 15 41.98 10.06 -17.31
C GLY A 15 41.17 8.80 -17.02
N ARG A 16 41.76 7.73 -16.47
CA ARG A 16 41.03 6.45 -16.37
C ARG A 16 40.07 6.37 -15.18
N ASN A 17 40.30 7.16 -14.12
CA ASN A 17 39.44 7.16 -12.93
C ASN A 17 38.26 8.13 -13.07
N VAL A 18 38.48 9.30 -13.65
CA VAL A 18 37.47 10.36 -13.80
C VAL A 18 36.39 10.00 -14.84
N ILE A 19 36.74 9.26 -15.89
CA ILE A 19 35.77 8.81 -16.90
C ILE A 19 34.86 7.70 -16.35
N VAL A 20 35.39 6.83 -15.47
CA VAL A 20 34.57 5.81 -14.78
C VAL A 20 33.61 6.50 -13.82
N GLU A 21 34.10 7.46 -13.05
CA GLU A 21 33.30 8.21 -12.07
C GLU A 21 32.24 9.12 -12.73
N THR A 22 32.49 9.63 -13.95
CA THR A 22 31.51 10.44 -14.71
C THR A 22 30.52 9.57 -15.51
N ALA A 23 30.90 8.37 -15.95
CA ALA A 23 30.00 7.45 -16.64
C ALA A 23 29.00 6.77 -15.68
N GLU A 24 29.38 6.56 -14.41
CA GLU A 24 28.48 6.07 -13.36
C GLU A 24 27.38 7.08 -12.98
N VAL A 25 27.56 8.37 -13.28
CA VAL A 25 26.56 9.43 -13.05
C VAL A 25 25.41 9.38 -14.06
N PHE A 26 25.64 8.86 -15.27
CA PHE A 26 24.63 8.79 -16.35
C PHE A 26 24.11 7.39 -16.65
N ARG A 27 24.70 6.34 -16.07
CA ARG A 27 24.20 4.97 -16.19
C ARG A 27 24.39 4.26 -14.85
N PRO A 28 23.31 3.91 -14.13
CA PRO A 28 23.43 3.18 -12.88
C PRO A 28 24.21 1.89 -13.12
N ASN A 29 25.29 1.71 -12.36
CA ASN A 29 26.17 0.57 -12.48
C ASN A 29 25.37 -0.71 -12.17
N ALA A 30 25.09 -1.50 -13.21
CA ALA A 30 24.15 -2.63 -13.14
C ALA A 30 24.56 -3.67 -12.08
N GLU A 31 25.87 -3.83 -11.86
CA GLU A 31 26.46 -4.66 -10.81
C GLU A 31 26.19 -4.13 -9.40
N ALA A 32 26.29 -2.81 -9.19
CA ALA A 32 26.00 -2.18 -7.90
C ALA A 32 24.49 -2.14 -7.60
N ALA A 33 23.65 -2.12 -8.63
CA ALA A 33 22.20 -2.28 -8.49
C ALA A 33 21.81 -3.74 -8.17
N SER A 34 22.48 -4.73 -8.79
CA SER A 34 22.24 -6.15 -8.51
C SER A 34 22.76 -6.56 -7.13
N GLN A 35 23.90 -6.04 -6.67
CA GLN A 35 24.39 -6.28 -5.31
C GLN A 35 23.43 -5.73 -4.25
N ARG A 36 22.93 -4.51 -4.42
CA ARG A 36 21.93 -3.93 -3.49
C ARG A 36 20.63 -4.72 -3.45
N SER A 37 20.15 -5.24 -4.58
CA SER A 37 18.95 -6.07 -4.61
C SER A 37 19.18 -7.45 -3.99
N HIS A 38 20.37 -8.04 -4.16
CA HIS A 38 20.76 -9.27 -3.47
C HIS A 38 20.88 -9.08 -1.95
N GLU A 39 21.47 -7.98 -1.49
CA GLU A 39 21.54 -7.63 -0.07
C GLU A 39 20.15 -7.41 0.54
N TYR A 40 19.27 -6.71 -0.17
CA TYR A 40 17.88 -6.52 0.24
C TYR A 40 17.14 -7.87 0.36
N ASN A 41 17.27 -8.74 -0.64
CA ASN A 41 16.65 -10.07 -0.64
C ASN A 41 17.22 -10.95 0.50
N ALA A 42 18.53 -10.89 0.73
CA ALA A 42 19.17 -11.63 1.82
C ALA A 42 18.75 -11.10 3.20
N ALA A 43 18.59 -9.78 3.36
CA ALA A 43 18.09 -9.15 4.58
C ALA A 43 16.63 -9.52 4.84
N ALA A 44 15.78 -9.47 3.80
CA ALA A 44 14.39 -9.89 3.89
C ALA A 44 14.27 -11.37 4.28
N LEU A 45 15.04 -12.26 3.63
CA LEU A 45 15.07 -13.70 3.97
C LEU A 45 15.54 -13.94 5.41
N LYS A 46 16.54 -13.20 5.89
CA LYS A 46 16.99 -13.26 7.29
C LYS A 46 15.90 -12.82 8.27
N GLN A 47 15.17 -11.75 7.97
CA GLN A 47 14.07 -11.29 8.81
C GLN A 47 12.93 -12.31 8.83
N TYR A 48 12.52 -12.84 7.67
CA TYR A 48 11.54 -13.92 7.59
C TYR A 48 11.97 -15.14 8.39
N ALA A 49 13.23 -15.57 8.28
CA ALA A 49 13.75 -16.69 9.06
C ALA A 49 13.68 -16.42 10.57
N ALA A 50 14.05 -15.22 11.03
CA ALA A 50 13.98 -14.83 12.43
C ALA A 50 12.53 -14.85 12.98
N GLU A 51 11.56 -14.34 12.21
CA GLU A 51 10.15 -14.36 12.59
C GLU A 51 9.53 -15.77 12.59
N PHE A 52 10.00 -16.66 11.72
CA PHE A 52 9.60 -18.07 11.73
C PHE A 52 10.19 -18.84 12.92
N HIS A 53 11.46 -18.60 13.26
CA HIS A 53 12.09 -19.20 14.44
C HIS A 53 11.42 -18.73 15.75
N ALA A 54 11.03 -17.47 15.84
CA ALA A 54 10.27 -16.95 16.99
C ALA A 54 8.90 -17.64 17.15
N ARG A 55 8.22 -17.98 16.03
CA ARG A 55 6.97 -18.76 16.07
C ARG A 55 7.17 -20.23 16.42
N ALA A 56 8.33 -20.82 16.10
CA ALA A 56 8.65 -22.21 16.40
C ALA A 56 8.88 -22.48 17.91
N ASN A 57 9.23 -21.45 18.69
CA ASN A 57 9.43 -21.53 20.14
C ASN A 57 8.15 -21.35 20.97
N ARG A 58 6.95 -21.40 20.37
CA ARG A 58 5.70 -21.34 21.13
C ARG A 58 5.51 -22.61 21.94
N THR A 59 5.23 -22.44 23.24
CA THR A 59 4.88 -23.57 24.09
C THR A 59 3.49 -24.08 23.72
N TRP A 60 3.20 -25.37 23.97
CA TRP A 60 1.84 -25.91 23.82
C TRP A 60 0.81 -25.10 24.64
N PHE A 61 1.23 -24.60 25.80
CA PHE A 61 0.44 -23.71 26.66
C PHE A 61 0.12 -22.38 25.96
N ASP A 62 1.10 -21.75 25.30
CA ASP A 62 0.87 -20.51 24.54
C ASP A 62 -0.12 -20.73 23.41
N SER A 63 -0.05 -21.90 22.75
CA SER A 63 -0.97 -22.28 21.68
C SER A 63 -2.38 -22.55 22.21
N LEU A 64 -2.51 -23.15 23.39
CA LEU A 64 -3.79 -23.35 24.08
C LEU A 64 -4.44 -22.02 24.47
N VAL A 65 -3.67 -21.12 25.10
CA VAL A 65 -4.14 -19.80 25.52
C VAL A 65 -4.52 -18.94 24.30
N ASP A 66 -3.72 -18.99 23.23
CA ASP A 66 -4.04 -18.30 21.96
C ASP A 66 -5.31 -18.90 21.32
N GLY A 67 -5.46 -20.22 21.34
CA GLY A 67 -6.67 -20.91 20.93
C GLY A 67 -7.90 -20.43 21.71
N LEU A 68 -7.82 -20.40 23.04
CA LEU A 68 -8.92 -19.94 23.90
C LEU A 68 -9.31 -18.49 23.62
N ASN A 69 -8.33 -17.59 23.51
CA ASN A 69 -8.58 -16.17 23.21
C ASN A 69 -9.13 -15.97 21.79
N ARG A 70 -8.75 -16.80 20.82
CA ARG A 70 -9.30 -16.79 19.46
C ARG A 70 -10.71 -17.38 19.38
N MET A 71 -11.05 -18.32 20.26
CA MET A 71 -12.37 -18.94 20.35
C MET A 71 -13.44 -18.02 20.95
N VAL A 72 -13.07 -16.97 21.67
CA VAL A 72 -14.03 -16.00 22.24
C VAL A 72 -14.95 -15.43 21.15
N ARG A 73 -14.39 -15.06 19.99
CA ARG A 73 -15.20 -14.50 18.89
C ARG A 73 -16.21 -15.51 18.34
N PRO A 74 -15.81 -16.74 17.93
CA PRO A 74 -16.74 -17.80 17.55
C PRO A 74 -17.81 -18.09 18.61
N VAL A 75 -17.45 -18.16 19.89
CA VAL A 75 -18.40 -18.47 20.96
C VAL A 75 -19.47 -17.39 21.09
N ILE A 76 -19.10 -16.12 21.01
CA ILE A 76 -20.07 -15.02 21.03
C ILE A 76 -21.05 -15.15 19.86
N THR A 77 -20.55 -15.33 18.64
CA THR A 77 -21.39 -15.48 17.45
C THR A 77 -22.32 -16.68 17.54
N LEU A 78 -21.81 -17.83 17.98
CA LEU A 78 -22.61 -19.04 18.18
C LEU A 78 -23.64 -18.87 19.30
N THR A 79 -23.32 -18.12 20.35
CA THR A 79 -24.26 -17.82 21.44
C THR A 79 -25.42 -16.96 20.91
N LEU A 80 -25.12 -15.90 20.16
CA LEU A 80 -26.12 -15.02 19.54
C LEU A 80 -27.00 -15.78 18.54
N LEU A 81 -26.41 -16.58 17.66
CA LEU A 81 -27.15 -17.37 16.68
C LEU A 81 -27.90 -18.55 17.31
N GLY A 82 -27.34 -19.15 18.36
CA GLY A 82 -27.86 -20.33 19.04
C GLY A 82 -29.18 -20.09 19.77
N VAL A 83 -29.51 -18.84 20.10
CA VAL A 83 -30.82 -18.49 20.66
C VAL A 83 -31.95 -18.95 19.76
N ILE A 84 -31.80 -18.86 18.43
CA ILE A 84 -32.85 -19.23 17.46
C ILE A 84 -33.22 -20.71 17.55
N PRO A 85 -32.30 -21.68 17.31
CA PRO A 85 -32.64 -23.10 17.40
C PRO A 85 -33.02 -23.53 18.81
N VAL A 86 -32.42 -22.95 19.87
CA VAL A 86 -32.79 -23.28 21.25
C VAL A 86 -34.22 -22.84 21.57
N THR A 87 -34.65 -21.69 21.07
CA THR A 87 -36.05 -21.22 21.20
C THR A 87 -37.02 -22.17 20.49
N MET A 88 -36.63 -22.71 19.34
CA MET A 88 -37.47 -23.65 18.58
C MET A 88 -37.51 -25.05 19.22
N ALA A 89 -36.41 -25.50 19.83
CA ALA A 89 -36.31 -26.81 20.45
C ALA A 89 -36.96 -26.87 21.85
N TRP A 90 -36.83 -25.80 22.65
CA TRP A 90 -37.34 -25.72 24.03
C TRP A 90 -37.97 -24.36 24.35
N PRO A 91 -39.15 -24.07 23.79
CA PRO A 91 -39.78 -22.76 23.90
C PRO A 91 -40.16 -22.37 25.33
N GLU A 92 -40.62 -23.32 26.16
CA GLU A 92 -41.02 -23.07 27.54
C GLU A 92 -39.86 -22.61 28.43
N HIS A 93 -38.68 -23.21 28.26
CA HIS A 93 -37.48 -22.83 29.00
C HIS A 93 -36.95 -21.47 28.55
N MET A 94 -37.00 -21.18 27.24
CA MET A 94 -36.62 -19.88 26.71
C MET A 94 -37.58 -18.77 27.17
N ALA A 95 -38.88 -19.05 27.25
CA ALA A 95 -39.86 -18.08 27.74
C ALA A 95 -39.57 -17.66 29.19
N VAL A 96 -39.23 -18.61 30.06
CA VAL A 96 -38.82 -18.33 31.44
C VAL A 96 -37.52 -17.53 31.48
N ALA A 97 -36.54 -17.87 30.63
CA ALA A 97 -35.27 -17.14 30.55
C ALA A 97 -35.47 -15.68 30.09
N LEU A 98 -36.26 -15.45 29.05
CA LEU A 98 -36.57 -14.10 28.56
C LEU A 98 -37.40 -13.29 29.56
N ALA A 99 -38.35 -13.92 30.25
CA ALA A 99 -39.07 -13.28 31.35
C ALA A 99 -38.10 -12.86 32.46
N SER A 100 -37.16 -13.73 32.87
CA SER A 100 -36.15 -13.38 33.87
C SER A 100 -35.25 -12.22 33.44
N LEU A 101 -34.90 -12.14 32.14
CA LEU A 101 -34.12 -11.04 31.57
C LEU A 101 -34.88 -9.70 31.66
N ALA A 102 -36.21 -9.73 31.53
CA ALA A 102 -37.06 -8.54 31.64
C ALA A 102 -37.16 -8.00 33.08
N LEU A 103 -36.87 -8.81 34.10
CA LEU A 103 -36.81 -8.36 35.51
C LEU A 103 -35.52 -7.61 35.85
N LEU A 104 -34.54 -7.54 34.94
CA LEU A 104 -33.30 -6.84 35.20
C LEU A 104 -33.51 -5.33 35.40
N PRO A 105 -32.73 -4.68 36.28
CA PRO A 105 -32.83 -3.24 36.48
C PRO A 105 -32.63 -2.46 35.17
N THR A 106 -33.30 -1.31 35.02
CA THR A 106 -33.22 -0.45 33.82
C THR A 106 -31.79 -0.06 33.44
N GLY A 107 -30.88 0.07 34.41
CA GLY A 107 -29.47 0.39 34.20
C GLY A 107 -28.57 -0.79 33.80
N TYR A 108 -29.06 -2.05 33.83
CA TYR A 108 -28.25 -3.22 33.53
C TYR A 108 -27.63 -3.16 32.13
N TRP A 109 -28.43 -2.80 31.13
CA TRP A 109 -27.97 -2.71 29.74
C TRP A 109 -26.92 -1.61 29.54
N ALA A 110 -26.99 -0.53 30.31
CA ALA A 110 -25.96 0.51 30.31
C ALA A 110 -24.62 -0.03 30.85
N LEU A 111 -24.65 -0.82 31.93
CA LEU A 111 -23.45 -1.47 32.48
C LEU A 111 -22.85 -2.48 31.51
N VAL A 112 -23.67 -3.34 30.89
CA VAL A 112 -23.21 -4.28 29.84
C VAL A 112 -22.53 -3.52 28.70
N SER A 113 -23.15 -2.42 28.24
CA SER A 113 -22.60 -1.59 27.17
C SER A 113 -21.29 -0.92 27.56
N LEU A 114 -21.18 -0.42 28.79
CA LEU A 114 -19.97 0.19 29.34
C LEU A 114 -18.81 -0.82 29.41
N VAL A 115 -19.03 -1.98 30.00
CA VAL A 115 -18.01 -3.03 30.15
C VAL A 115 -17.59 -3.58 28.78
N THR A 116 -18.55 -3.80 27.90
CA THR A 116 -18.27 -4.28 26.53
C THR A 116 -17.46 -3.24 25.75
N SER A 117 -17.84 -1.97 25.82
CA SER A 117 -17.10 -0.87 25.19
C SER A 117 -15.69 -0.75 25.75
N PHE A 118 -15.49 -0.96 27.05
CA PHE A 118 -14.16 -0.96 27.65
C PHE A 118 -13.31 -2.15 27.15
N TYR A 119 -13.87 -3.36 27.12
CA TYR A 119 -13.17 -4.57 26.67
C TYR A 119 -12.75 -4.53 25.19
N TYR A 120 -13.61 -3.98 24.33
CA TYR A 120 -13.32 -3.89 22.89
C TYR A 120 -12.67 -2.57 22.46
N GLY A 121 -12.88 -1.48 23.20
CA GLY A 121 -12.39 -0.14 22.86
C GLY A 121 -10.86 -0.05 22.83
N GLY A 122 -10.17 -0.73 23.76
CA GLY A 122 -8.70 -0.74 23.79
C GLY A 122 -8.04 -1.45 22.60
N ARG A 123 -8.72 -2.42 21.97
CA ARG A 123 -8.17 -3.16 20.81
C ARG A 123 -8.35 -2.43 19.48
N MET A 124 -9.32 -1.52 19.36
CA MET A 124 -9.46 -0.69 18.15
C MET A 124 -8.35 0.37 18.04
N GLN A 125 -7.82 0.84 19.16
CA GLN A 125 -6.74 1.83 19.19
C GLN A 125 -5.43 1.32 18.57
N LEU A 126 -5.10 0.04 18.80
CA LEU A 126 -3.91 -0.59 18.20
C LEU A 126 -4.01 -0.65 16.66
N LYS A 127 -5.21 -0.92 16.13
CA LYS A 127 -5.44 -0.96 14.67
C LYS A 127 -5.47 0.42 14.04
N SER A 128 -5.92 1.46 14.76
CA SER A 128 -5.78 2.84 14.28
C SER A 128 -4.32 3.27 14.17
N HIS A 129 -3.44 2.85 15.10
CA HIS A 129 -2.00 3.16 15.00
C HIS A 129 -1.35 2.54 13.75
N GLU A 130 -1.67 1.28 13.45
CA GLU A 130 -1.18 0.59 12.26
C GLU A 130 -1.71 1.24 10.96
N PHE A 131 -2.97 1.69 10.97
CA PHE A 131 -3.54 2.46 9.87
C PHE A 131 -2.82 3.80 9.67
N HIS A 132 -2.59 4.57 10.74
CA HIS A 132 -1.83 5.81 10.67
C HIS A 132 -0.41 5.60 10.14
N GLN A 133 0.27 4.52 10.55
CA GLN A 133 1.59 4.16 10.03
C GLN A 133 1.55 3.79 8.55
N SER A 134 0.57 3.01 8.10
CA SER A 134 0.42 2.65 6.68
C SER A 134 0.09 3.86 5.81
N VAL A 135 -0.70 4.81 6.31
CA VAL A 135 -1.02 6.06 5.63
C VAL A 135 0.22 6.95 5.54
N ALA A 136 1.00 7.06 6.63
CA ALA A 136 2.25 7.80 6.62
C ALA A 136 3.27 7.22 5.62
N GLN A 137 3.39 5.89 5.55
CA GLN A 137 4.26 5.22 4.57
C GLN A 137 3.76 5.38 3.13
N ALA A 138 2.45 5.33 2.90
CA ALA A 138 1.86 5.56 1.59
C ALA A 138 2.10 7.00 1.11
N VAL A 139 1.93 8.00 1.99
CA VAL A 139 2.23 9.41 1.71
C VAL A 139 3.72 9.61 1.42
N ALA A 140 4.60 8.96 2.19
CA ALA A 140 6.05 9.05 1.97
C ALA A 140 6.50 8.45 0.62
N ARG A 141 5.80 7.42 0.11
CA ARG A 141 6.10 6.78 -1.19
C ARG A 141 5.39 7.42 -2.38
N ALA A 142 4.37 8.26 -2.15
CA ALA A 142 3.63 8.95 -3.20
C ALA A 142 4.54 9.67 -4.24
N PRO A 143 5.57 10.45 -3.87
CA PRO A 143 6.42 11.11 -4.86
C PRO A 143 7.21 10.12 -5.73
N GLN A 144 7.70 9.01 -5.16
CA GLN A 144 8.40 7.97 -5.92
C GLN A 144 7.47 7.22 -6.89
N VAL A 145 6.21 7.01 -6.51
CA VAL A 145 5.22 6.39 -7.40
C VAL A 145 4.89 7.32 -8.57
N ILE A 146 4.76 8.63 -8.33
CA ILE A 146 4.53 9.63 -9.39
C ILE A 146 5.71 9.67 -10.36
N GLU A 147 6.94 9.70 -9.84
CA GLU A 147 8.16 9.70 -10.65
C GLU A 147 8.27 8.42 -11.52
N ASN A 148 8.02 7.25 -10.94
CA ASN A 148 8.00 5.99 -11.69
C ASN A 148 6.93 5.97 -12.78
N ILE A 149 5.74 6.54 -12.52
CA ILE A 149 4.67 6.64 -13.52
C ILE A 149 5.07 7.58 -14.66
N GLN A 150 5.73 8.70 -14.36
CA GLN A 150 6.23 9.63 -15.38
C GLN A 150 7.30 8.97 -16.26
N GLN A 151 8.28 8.29 -15.66
CA GLN A 151 9.31 7.55 -16.39
C GLN A 151 8.72 6.44 -17.28
N LEU A 152 7.71 5.71 -16.79
CA LEU A 152 7.00 4.71 -17.59
C LEU A 152 6.23 5.35 -18.75
N ARG A 153 5.62 6.52 -18.53
CA ARG A 153 4.92 7.25 -19.59
C ARG A 153 5.87 7.75 -20.69
N GLU A 154 7.07 8.18 -20.32
CA GLU A 154 8.12 8.57 -21.26
C GLU A 154 8.65 7.38 -22.09
N LEU A 155 8.65 6.18 -21.53
CA LEU A 155 9.04 4.95 -22.24
C LEU A 155 7.98 4.46 -23.25
N PHE A 156 6.71 4.80 -23.06
CA PHE A 156 5.60 4.34 -23.90
C PHE A 156 4.95 5.49 -24.68
N HIS A 157 5.33 5.64 -25.95
CA HIS A 157 4.79 6.61 -26.92
C HIS A 157 3.37 6.28 -27.42
N ASP A 158 2.82 5.12 -27.10
CA ASP A 158 1.44 4.70 -27.43
C ASP A 158 0.50 4.74 -26.20
N SER A 159 0.89 5.44 -25.13
CA SER A 159 0.06 5.53 -23.92
C SER A 159 -1.15 6.47 -24.11
N PRO A 160 -2.32 6.18 -23.51
CA PRO A 160 -3.44 7.10 -23.51
C PRO A 160 -3.02 8.44 -22.88
N GLY A 161 -3.13 9.53 -23.65
CA GLY A 161 -2.71 10.88 -23.26
C GLY A 161 -1.51 11.45 -24.03
N VAL A 162 -0.89 10.70 -24.96
CA VAL A 162 0.24 11.22 -25.78
C VAL A 162 -0.19 12.36 -26.71
N ALA A 163 -1.48 12.44 -27.07
CA ALA A 163 -2.05 13.56 -27.81
C ALA A 163 -2.67 14.64 -26.90
N ASP A 164 -2.45 14.59 -25.58
CA ASP A 164 -2.93 15.61 -24.65
C ASP A 164 -2.00 16.83 -24.73
N THR A 165 -2.55 17.97 -25.14
CA THR A 165 -1.81 19.24 -25.26
C THR A 165 -1.50 19.88 -23.90
N GLY A 166 -1.98 19.29 -22.79
CA GLY A 166 -1.72 19.77 -21.45
C GLY A 166 -2.14 21.23 -21.28
N THR A 167 -1.24 22.07 -20.74
CA THR A 167 -1.47 23.51 -20.55
C THR A 167 -1.01 24.38 -21.72
N ASP A 168 -0.55 23.79 -22.82
CA ASP A 168 -0.03 24.53 -23.96
C ASP A 168 -1.18 25.00 -24.88
N ALA A 169 -1.49 26.29 -24.77
CA ALA A 169 -2.61 26.90 -25.47
C ALA A 169 -2.42 26.97 -26.99
N ASP A 170 -1.17 27.07 -27.46
CA ASP A 170 -0.88 27.19 -28.89
C ASP A 170 -1.05 25.83 -29.58
N LEU A 171 -0.56 24.75 -28.97
CA LEU A 171 -0.77 23.38 -29.45
C LEU A 171 -2.26 22.97 -29.43
N ALA A 172 -3.01 23.38 -28.40
CA ALA A 172 -4.45 23.14 -28.32
C ALA A 172 -5.23 23.85 -29.44
N ASN A 173 -4.81 25.07 -29.80
CA ASN A 173 -5.40 25.84 -30.89
C ASN A 173 -5.06 25.25 -32.26
N ASP A 174 -3.82 24.80 -32.49
CA ASP A 174 -3.42 24.18 -33.76
C ASP A 174 -4.13 22.84 -34.01
N ALA A 175 -4.29 22.02 -32.96
CA ALA A 175 -5.05 20.78 -33.03
C ALA A 175 -6.52 21.00 -33.41
N THR A 176 -7.14 22.09 -32.93
CA THR A 176 -8.54 22.42 -33.25
C THR A 176 -8.69 23.10 -34.61
N GLN A 177 -7.75 23.96 -35.02
CA GLN A 177 -7.80 24.63 -36.33
C GLN A 177 -7.61 23.66 -37.50
N THR A 178 -6.68 22.71 -37.39
CA THR A 178 -6.42 21.72 -38.46
C THR A 178 -7.66 20.88 -38.77
N SER A 179 -8.47 20.56 -37.75
CA SER A 179 -9.71 19.78 -37.91
C SER A 179 -10.85 20.53 -38.63
N ARG A 180 -10.87 21.87 -38.51
CA ARG A 180 -11.91 22.73 -39.08
C ARG A 180 -11.84 22.77 -40.61
N PHE A 181 -10.65 22.67 -41.20
CA PHE A 181 -10.46 22.79 -42.65
C PHE A 181 -10.53 21.46 -43.42
N LEU A 182 -10.60 20.32 -42.71
CA LEU A 182 -10.59 18.98 -43.31
C LEU A 182 -11.97 18.30 -43.28
N ASN A 183 -12.96 18.89 -42.60
CA ASN A 183 -14.27 18.26 -42.41
C ASN A 183 -15.39 19.02 -43.12
N ALA A 184 -15.74 18.55 -44.31
CA ALA A 184 -16.82 19.10 -45.14
C ALA A 184 -18.18 19.17 -44.41
N ALA A 185 -18.43 18.30 -43.42
CA ALA A 185 -19.69 18.32 -42.66
C ALA A 185 -19.77 19.51 -41.68
N VAL A 186 -18.64 20.02 -41.19
CA VAL A 186 -18.58 21.18 -40.28
C VAL A 186 -18.82 22.48 -41.05
N ASP A 187 -18.29 22.57 -42.28
CA ASP A 187 -18.54 23.70 -43.18
C ASP A 187 -20.00 23.79 -43.61
N ASP A 188 -20.66 22.65 -43.82
CA ASP A 188 -22.07 22.63 -44.22
C ASP A 188 -22.98 23.08 -43.07
N TRP A 189 -22.65 22.72 -41.82
CA TRP A 189 -23.39 23.16 -40.64
C TRP A 189 -23.28 24.68 -40.39
N GLY A 190 -22.13 25.29 -40.73
CA GLY A 190 -21.91 26.73 -40.60
C GLY A 190 -22.74 27.59 -41.58
N LYS A 191 -23.22 27.02 -42.69
CA LYS A 191 -24.03 27.72 -43.70
C LYS A 191 -25.53 27.73 -43.41
N VAL A 192 -25.99 26.96 -42.41
CA VAL A 192 -27.42 26.82 -42.06
C VAL A 192 -27.84 27.81 -40.96
N LYS A 193 -27.15 28.96 -40.84
CA LYS A 193 -27.54 30.05 -39.94
C LYS A 193 -27.95 31.30 -40.69
#